data_AF-A0A9C8AE93-F1
#
_entry.id   AF-A0A9C8AE93-F1
#
_cell.length_a   1.000
_cell.length_b   1.000
_cell.length_c   1.000
_cell.angle_alpha   90.00
_cell.angle_beta   90.00
_cell.angle_gamma   90.00
#
_symmetry.space_group_name_H-M   'P 1'
#
loop_
_entity.id
_entity.type
_entity.pdbx_description
1 polymer ?
#
loop_
_entity_poly.entity_id
_entity_poly.type
_entity_poly.pdbx_seq_one_letter_code
_entity_poly.pdbx_strand_id
1 'polypeptide(L)'
;MWVKSHHKVKEQHRILLPLDSDLGDFALSMSRVVSTLAELENRSQLEVLEDFDTVAIGDILRIKGQNIFNRNASTLPLFEGIVLIQQAKELILAGARSAIEAKPLFAYRQPSEVSTYLKKIQLGQTERGSYIVKLISPLLPSEQLKIPNLPNGEAPFERRAMQSLMQGLGTLQQVATITEKKGTFYFERFQEVVSEGVSANLCEAVIGGKSEDSRAYKPLTVNVSWSSHYPITSHIPESVSFGVNIMPHIAKAATLFRETTPVEVKLEGYVIKLERSKPYGAGIVTVSGITDGRKYKVKLDLNEHEYETAVLAHQTWQEISCQGELIIIITDFIIR
;
A
#
# COMPACT_ATOMS: atom_id res chain seq x y z
N MET A 1 22.76 25.98 17.87
CA MET A 1 23.69 25.02 17.22
C MET A 1 23.04 23.65 17.28
N TRP A 2 22.51 23.13 16.17
CA TRP A 2 21.94 21.78 16.12
C TRP A 2 22.95 20.86 15.44
N VAL A 3 23.27 19.72 16.08
CA VAL A 3 24.19 18.70 15.54
C VAL A 3 23.37 17.44 15.30
N LYS A 4 23.21 17.03 14.02
CA LYS A 4 22.66 15.71 13.67
C LYS A 4 23.83 14.76 13.48
N SER A 5 24.06 13.88 14.45
CA SER A 5 25.10 12.85 14.37
C SER A 5 24.54 11.56 13.75
N HIS A 6 25.00 11.20 12.55
CA HIS A 6 24.70 9.91 11.94
C HIS A 6 25.62 8.83 12.52
N HIS A 7 25.06 7.86 13.24
CA HIS A 7 25.82 6.85 14.01
C HIS A 7 26.55 5.77 13.18
N LYS A 8 26.83 5.99 11.88
CA LYS A 8 27.56 5.01 11.05
C LYS A 8 28.64 5.57 10.12
N VAL A 9 28.91 6.87 10.10
CA VAL A 9 30.01 7.44 9.28
C VAL A 9 30.83 8.39 10.14
N LYS A 10 32.16 8.31 10.02
CA LYS A 10 33.17 9.10 10.74
C LYS A 10 33.23 10.58 10.29
N GLU A 11 32.17 11.11 9.71
CA GLU A 11 32.07 12.50 9.25
C GLU A 11 30.97 13.23 10.04
N GLN A 12 31.40 14.15 10.90
CA GLN A 12 30.48 15.06 11.59
C GLN A 12 30.18 16.23 10.65
N HIS A 13 29.01 16.20 10.00
CA HIS A 13 28.55 17.37 9.27
C HIS A 13 27.94 18.38 10.26
N ARG A 14 28.40 19.63 10.18
CA ARG A 14 27.90 20.73 11.00
C ARG A 14 27.15 21.70 10.11
N ILE A 15 25.91 21.99 10.49
CA ILE A 15 25.05 22.94 9.79
C ILE A 15 24.87 24.17 10.69
N LEU A 16 25.19 25.35 10.16
CA LEU A 16 24.91 26.62 10.80
C LEU A 16 23.57 27.13 10.27
N LEU A 17 22.49 26.91 11.02
CA LEU A 17 21.16 27.37 10.67
C LEU A 17 21.01 28.85 11.03
N PRO A 18 20.85 29.76 10.05
CA PRO A 18 20.56 31.17 10.35
C PRO A 18 19.11 31.28 10.83
N LEU A 19 18.91 31.95 11.96
CA LEU A 19 17.58 32.11 12.60
C LEU A 19 16.96 33.48 12.39
N ASP A 20 17.79 34.48 12.07
CA ASP A 20 17.38 35.87 11.87
C ASP A 20 17.41 36.19 10.37
N SER A 21 16.23 36.39 9.79
CA SER A 21 16.06 36.73 8.38
C SER A 21 16.47 38.16 8.02
N ASP A 22 16.66 39.03 9.01
CA ASP A 22 16.97 40.44 8.79
C ASP A 22 18.48 40.69 8.58
N LEU A 23 19.31 39.67 8.79
CA LEU A 23 20.75 39.72 8.54
C LEU A 23 21.06 39.79 7.03
N GLY A 24 21.97 40.69 6.65
CA GLY A 24 22.31 40.92 5.24
C GLY A 24 22.93 39.72 4.51
N ASP A 25 23.46 38.73 5.24
CA ASP A 25 24.03 37.49 4.70
C ASP A 25 23.08 36.28 4.84
N PHE A 26 21.84 36.48 5.30
CA PHE A 26 20.87 35.41 5.55
C PHE A 26 20.70 34.47 4.35
N ALA A 27 20.50 35.02 3.15
CA ALA A 27 20.32 34.24 1.93
C ALA A 27 21.53 33.36 1.60
N LEU A 28 22.75 33.88 1.79
CA LEU A 28 23.99 33.14 1.57
C LEU A 28 24.16 32.04 2.62
N SER A 29 23.87 32.34 3.88
CA SER A 29 23.91 31.38 4.98
C SER A 29 22.88 30.25 4.79
N MET A 30 21.67 30.57 4.34
CA MET A 30 20.64 29.57 4.04
C MET A 30 21.02 28.70 2.83
N SER A 31 21.61 29.29 1.79
CA SER A 31 22.13 28.52 0.64
C SER A 31 23.17 27.47 1.05
N ARG A 32 24.04 27.80 2.02
CA ARG A 32 25.00 26.83 2.59
C ARG A 32 24.30 25.70 3.33
N VAL A 33 23.28 26.00 4.14
CA VAL A 33 22.46 24.98 4.82
C VAL A 33 21.86 24.00 3.81
N VAL A 34 21.23 24.52 2.77
CA VAL A 34 20.60 23.71 1.71
C VAL A 34 21.62 22.87 0.98
N SER A 35 22.79 23.43 0.61
CA SER A 35 23.85 22.68 -0.06
C SER A 35 24.38 21.52 0.80
N THR A 36 24.63 21.77 2.09
CA THR A 36 25.11 20.73 3.01
C THR A 36 24.06 19.63 3.20
N LEU A 37 22.77 19.97 3.30
CA LEU A 37 21.69 18.99 3.39
C LEU A 37 21.56 18.16 2.11
N ALA A 38 21.62 18.79 0.94
CA ALA A 38 21.53 18.13 -0.36
C ALA A 38 22.64 17.06 -0.53
N GLU A 39 23.87 17.41 -0.15
CA GLU A 39 25.01 16.47 -0.17
C GLU A 39 24.83 15.32 0.81
N LEU A 40 24.45 15.63 2.06
CA LEU A 40 24.21 14.65 3.12
C LEU A 40 23.12 13.64 2.77
N GLU A 41 22.03 14.13 2.18
CA GLU A 41 20.83 13.36 1.87
C GLU A 41 20.88 12.77 0.44
N ASN A 42 21.99 13.01 -0.28
CA ASN A 42 22.21 12.59 -1.66
C ASN A 42 21.03 12.91 -2.59
N ARG A 43 20.54 14.15 -2.51
CA ARG A 43 19.43 14.67 -3.29
C ARG A 43 19.70 16.10 -3.76
N SER A 44 18.85 16.64 -4.62
CA SER A 44 19.06 17.99 -5.17
C SER A 44 18.73 19.09 -4.15
N GLN A 45 19.38 20.25 -4.27
CA GLN A 45 19.08 21.44 -3.45
C GLN A 45 17.63 21.90 -3.62
N LEU A 46 17.05 21.73 -4.82
CA LEU A 46 15.66 22.08 -5.10
C LEU A 46 14.68 21.19 -4.32
N GLU A 47 14.93 19.87 -4.26
CA GLU A 47 14.12 18.93 -3.46
C GLU A 47 14.21 19.25 -1.96
N VAL A 48 15.37 19.69 -1.46
CA VAL A 48 15.52 20.13 -0.06
C VAL A 48 14.66 21.37 0.22
N LEU A 49 14.71 22.37 -0.67
CA LEU A 49 13.91 23.60 -0.52
C LEU A 49 12.42 23.33 -0.55
N GLU A 50 11.94 22.49 -1.48
CA GLU A 50 10.52 22.11 -1.57
C GLU A 50 10.03 21.38 -0.30
N ASP A 51 10.90 20.64 0.37
CA ASP A 51 10.58 19.96 1.63
C ASP A 51 10.42 20.93 2.81
N PHE A 52 11.09 22.08 2.83
CA PHE A 52 10.93 23.05 3.92
C PHE A 52 9.49 23.53 4.10
N ASP A 53 8.77 23.74 3.00
CA ASP A 53 7.37 24.18 3.05
C ASP A 53 6.41 23.01 3.33
N THR A 54 6.72 21.81 2.83
CA THR A 54 5.77 20.70 2.80
C THR A 54 5.89 19.75 3.99
N VAL A 55 7.10 19.52 4.51
CA VAL A 55 7.36 18.64 5.67
C VAL A 55 6.81 19.25 6.96
N ALA A 56 6.62 20.57 6.99
CA ALA A 56 5.96 21.28 8.08
C ALA A 56 4.49 20.87 8.23
N ILE A 57 3.82 20.41 7.16
CA ILE A 57 2.38 20.15 7.14
C ILE A 57 2.08 18.67 7.43
N GLY A 58 3.02 17.76 7.15
CA GLY A 58 2.86 16.33 7.42
C GLY A 58 3.94 15.47 6.79
N ASP A 59 3.69 14.16 6.73
CA ASP A 59 4.59 13.22 6.07
C ASP A 59 4.36 13.24 4.56
N ILE A 60 5.44 13.14 3.79
CA ILE A 60 5.40 13.22 2.33
C ILE A 60 5.79 11.88 1.75
N LEU A 61 4.93 11.31 0.91
CA LEU A 61 5.23 10.14 0.09
C LEU A 61 5.54 10.58 -1.33
N ARG A 62 6.68 10.16 -1.87
CA ARG A 62 7.06 10.35 -3.28
C ARG A 62 7.11 9.00 -3.95
N ILE A 63 6.32 8.84 -5.00
CA ILE A 63 6.24 7.59 -5.74
C ILE A 63 6.70 7.87 -7.16
N LYS A 64 7.85 7.29 -7.50
CA LYS A 64 8.56 7.53 -8.73
C LYS A 64 8.38 6.33 -9.65
N GLY A 65 7.74 6.56 -10.78
CA GLY A 65 7.81 5.67 -11.94
C GLY A 65 9.08 5.97 -12.74
N GLN A 66 9.69 4.95 -13.36
CA GLN A 66 10.75 5.20 -14.34
C GLN A 66 10.36 4.64 -15.70
N ASN A 67 10.72 5.41 -16.73
CA ASN A 67 10.62 4.94 -18.09
C ASN A 67 11.74 3.92 -18.37
N ILE A 68 11.36 2.67 -18.62
CA ILE A 68 12.30 1.57 -18.87
C ILE A 68 13.16 1.79 -20.12
N PHE A 69 12.68 2.55 -21.10
CA PHE A 69 13.39 2.82 -22.35
C PHE A 69 14.35 4.02 -22.21
N ASN A 70 14.12 4.90 -21.24
CA ASN A 70 15.02 6.00 -20.92
C ASN A 70 14.87 6.41 -19.45
N ARG A 71 15.77 5.91 -18.60
CA ARG A 71 15.75 6.19 -17.15
C ARG A 71 15.91 7.68 -16.81
N ASN A 72 16.49 8.45 -17.73
CA ASN A 72 16.70 9.89 -17.61
C ASN A 72 15.62 10.71 -18.31
N ALA A 73 14.62 10.06 -18.92
CA ALA A 73 13.52 10.78 -19.55
C ALA A 73 12.72 11.53 -18.49
N SER A 74 12.51 12.82 -18.76
CA SER A 74 11.52 13.67 -18.09
C SER A 74 10.13 13.48 -18.70
N THR A 75 9.85 12.31 -19.30
CA THR A 75 8.58 11.95 -19.96
C THR A 75 8.16 10.54 -19.57
N LEU A 76 6.89 10.37 -19.20
CA LEU A 76 6.23 9.10 -18.91
C LEU A 76 5.01 9.01 -19.81
N PRO A 77 4.76 7.87 -20.48
CA PRO A 77 3.55 7.68 -21.26
C PRO A 77 2.29 7.95 -20.42
N LEU A 78 1.28 8.59 -21.02
CA LEU A 78 0.07 9.02 -20.32
C LEU A 78 -0.59 7.88 -19.52
N PHE A 79 -0.77 6.71 -20.13
CA PHE A 79 -1.36 5.55 -19.46
C PHE A 79 -0.49 4.98 -18.35
N GLU A 80 0.84 5.12 -18.43
CA GLU A 80 1.74 4.76 -17.32
C GLU A 80 1.60 5.77 -16.18
N GLY A 81 1.40 7.06 -16.49
CA GLY A 81 1.07 8.08 -15.49
C GLY A 81 -0.24 7.82 -14.75
N ILE A 82 -1.31 7.41 -15.48
CA ILE A 82 -2.59 7.03 -14.87
C ILE A 82 -2.41 5.85 -13.92
N VAL A 83 -1.66 4.82 -14.34
CA VAL A 83 -1.34 3.66 -13.49
C VAL A 83 -0.56 4.10 -12.26
N LEU A 84 0.44 4.98 -12.40
CA LEU A 84 1.25 5.44 -11.27
C LEU A 84 0.42 6.17 -10.20
N ILE A 85 -0.53 7.02 -10.61
CA ILE A 85 -1.46 7.69 -9.68
C ILE A 85 -2.35 6.66 -8.98
N GLN A 86 -2.84 5.66 -9.71
CA GLN A 86 -3.65 4.60 -9.14
C GLN A 86 -2.84 3.75 -8.14
N GLN A 87 -1.59 3.42 -8.47
CA GLN A 87 -0.66 2.74 -7.55
C GLN A 87 -0.46 3.55 -6.29
N ALA A 88 -0.27 4.87 -6.41
CA ALA A 88 -0.08 5.74 -5.27
C ALA A 88 -1.25 5.69 -4.28
N LYS A 89 -2.47 5.71 -4.80
CA LYS A 89 -3.68 5.52 -4.00
C LYS A 89 -3.71 4.14 -3.31
N GLU A 90 -3.45 3.06 -4.05
CA GLU A 90 -3.52 1.70 -3.50
C GLU A 90 -2.41 1.42 -2.47
N LEU A 91 -1.21 2.02 -2.63
CA LEU A 91 -0.13 1.95 -1.65
C LEU A 91 -0.57 2.58 -0.32
N ILE A 92 -1.10 3.80 -0.35
CA ILE A 92 -1.62 4.47 0.87
C ILE A 92 -2.73 3.64 1.52
N LEU A 93 -3.64 3.09 0.72
CA LEU A 93 -4.72 2.23 1.23
C LEU A 93 -4.19 0.96 1.90
N ALA A 94 -3.19 0.31 1.32
CA ALA A 94 -2.57 -0.89 1.91
C ALA A 94 -1.88 -0.57 3.24
N GLY A 95 -1.11 0.52 3.31
CA GLY A 95 -0.46 0.98 4.53
C GLY A 95 -1.46 1.34 5.64
N ALA A 96 -2.49 2.10 5.30
CA ALA A 96 -3.53 2.50 6.26
C ALA A 96 -4.32 1.31 6.82
N ARG A 97 -4.63 0.32 5.99
CA ARG A 97 -5.29 -0.92 6.45
C ARG A 97 -4.37 -1.73 7.35
N SER A 98 -3.10 -1.85 6.99
CA SER A 98 -2.09 -2.54 7.81
C SER A 98 -1.85 -1.86 9.16
N ALA A 99 -2.05 -0.55 9.27
CA ALA A 99 -1.92 0.18 10.53
C ALA A 99 -3.11 -0.07 11.49
N ILE A 100 -4.25 -0.51 10.99
CA ILE A 100 -5.37 -0.99 11.82
C ILE A 100 -5.08 -2.42 12.25
N GLU A 101 -4.81 -3.29 11.28
CA GLU A 101 -4.56 -4.71 11.51
C GLU A 101 -3.78 -5.29 10.34
N ALA A 102 -2.67 -5.96 10.61
CA ALA A 102 -1.91 -6.66 9.57
C ALA A 102 -2.63 -7.95 9.14
N LYS A 103 -2.97 -8.07 7.85
CA LYS A 103 -3.65 -9.24 7.26
C LYS A 103 -3.02 -9.63 5.93
N PRO A 104 -3.04 -10.93 5.57
CA PRO A 104 -2.50 -11.39 4.29
C PRO A 104 -3.31 -10.85 3.10
N LEU A 105 -4.59 -10.55 3.31
CA LEU A 105 -5.49 -9.96 2.33
C LEU A 105 -6.52 -9.07 3.03
N PHE A 106 -6.74 -7.88 2.48
CA PHE A 106 -7.80 -6.99 2.94
C PHE A 106 -9.05 -7.14 2.06
N ALA A 107 -10.21 -7.28 2.72
CA ALA A 107 -11.50 -7.30 2.06
C ALA A 107 -11.79 -5.97 1.35
N TYR A 108 -12.76 -6.00 0.43
CA TYR A 108 -13.20 -4.82 -0.32
C TYR A 108 -13.83 -3.76 0.58
N ARG A 109 -14.53 -4.17 1.65
CA ARG A 109 -15.12 -3.25 2.61
C ARG A 109 -14.04 -2.47 3.33
N GLN A 110 -14.08 -1.15 3.17
CA GLN A 110 -13.10 -0.24 3.74
C GLN A 110 -13.54 0.22 5.14
N PRO A 111 -12.66 0.14 6.15
CA PRO A 111 -12.95 0.73 7.46
C PRO A 111 -13.13 2.26 7.35
N SER A 112 -14.05 2.81 8.14
CA SER A 112 -14.38 4.25 8.12
C SER A 112 -13.18 5.14 8.44
N GLU A 113 -12.29 4.69 9.31
CA GLU A 113 -11.03 5.38 9.65
C GLU A 113 -10.12 5.53 8.41
N VAL A 114 -9.94 4.45 7.63
CA VAL A 114 -9.17 4.49 6.37
C VAL A 114 -9.82 5.41 5.36
N SER A 115 -11.15 5.39 5.23
CA SER A 115 -11.87 6.29 4.32
C SER A 115 -11.73 7.77 4.73
N THR A 116 -11.72 8.04 6.03
CA THR A 116 -11.53 9.40 6.57
C THR A 116 -10.10 9.88 6.33
N TYR A 117 -9.12 9.00 6.56
CA TYR A 117 -7.72 9.28 6.26
C TYR A 117 -7.48 9.59 4.78
N LEU A 118 -8.00 8.77 3.88
CA LEU A 118 -7.78 8.96 2.44
C LEU A 118 -8.32 10.31 1.94
N LYS A 119 -9.41 10.82 2.53
CA LYS A 119 -9.95 12.15 2.21
C LYS A 119 -9.03 13.30 2.63
N LYS A 120 -8.12 13.08 3.57
CA LYS A 120 -7.15 14.08 4.05
C LYS A 120 -5.88 14.12 3.21
N ILE A 121 -5.55 13.05 2.49
CA ILE A 121 -4.38 13.00 1.62
C ILE A 121 -4.48 14.07 0.55
N GLN A 122 -3.40 14.82 0.37
CA GLN A 122 -3.32 15.87 -0.64
C GLN A 122 -2.32 15.47 -1.73
N LEU A 123 -2.67 15.77 -2.98
CA LEU A 123 -1.72 15.71 -4.08
C LEU A 123 -0.84 16.95 -4.04
N GLY A 124 0.47 16.76 -3.92
CA GLY A 124 1.44 17.82 -4.07
C GLY A 124 1.69 18.16 -5.54
N GLN A 125 2.37 19.28 -5.78
CA GLN A 125 2.83 19.62 -7.13
C GLN A 125 3.80 18.55 -7.65
N THR A 126 3.80 18.34 -8.97
CA THR A 126 4.74 17.44 -9.62
C THR A 126 6.14 18.01 -9.52
N GLU A 127 7.06 17.22 -8.99
CA GLU A 127 8.46 17.63 -8.80
C GLU A 127 9.29 17.38 -10.07
N ARG A 128 10.40 18.11 -10.19
CA ARG A 128 11.32 17.94 -11.31
C ARG A 128 12.10 16.61 -11.16
N GLY A 129 11.81 15.66 -12.04
CA GLY A 129 12.44 14.35 -12.06
C GLY A 129 11.65 13.39 -12.94
N SER A 130 12.06 12.12 -13.03
CA SER A 130 11.22 11.08 -13.67
C SER A 130 9.90 11.00 -12.89
N TYR A 131 8.80 11.48 -13.48
CA TYR A 131 7.39 11.42 -13.03
C TYR A 131 7.18 10.93 -11.58
N ILE A 132 7.16 11.89 -10.67
CA ILE A 132 6.95 11.68 -9.24
C ILE A 132 5.50 12.05 -8.93
N VAL A 133 4.75 11.10 -8.34
CA VAL A 133 3.49 11.40 -7.66
C VAL A 133 3.83 11.73 -6.21
N LYS A 134 3.62 12.99 -5.84
CA LYS A 134 3.81 13.50 -4.48
C LYS A 134 2.48 13.46 -3.73
N LEU A 135 2.43 12.74 -2.62
CA LEU A 135 1.31 12.71 -1.70
C LEU A 135 1.74 13.31 -0.36
N ILE A 136 0.90 14.15 0.20
CA ILE A 136 1.08 14.74 1.52
C ILE A 136 0.04 14.09 2.44
N SER A 137 0.52 13.52 3.54
CA SER A 137 -0.27 12.97 4.64
C SER A 137 -0.23 13.97 5.80
N PRO A 138 -1.22 14.88 5.91
CA PRO A 138 -1.16 15.95 6.88
C PRO A 138 -1.19 15.41 8.30
N LEU A 139 -0.26 15.85 9.13
CA LEU A 139 -0.26 15.53 10.55
C LEU A 139 -0.94 16.70 11.26
N LEU A 140 -2.24 16.57 11.49
CA LEU A 140 -2.93 17.53 12.33
C LEU A 140 -2.31 17.47 13.72
N PRO A 141 -1.91 18.61 14.32
CA PRO A 141 -1.47 18.64 15.69
C PRO A 141 -2.54 17.99 16.56
N SER A 142 -2.22 16.92 17.26
CA SER A 142 -3.14 16.33 18.22
C SER A 142 -3.53 17.41 19.23
N GLU A 143 -4.82 17.70 19.39
CA GLU A 143 -5.35 18.60 20.45
C GLU A 143 -5.06 18.07 21.87
N GLN A 144 -4.48 16.87 21.97
CA GLN A 144 -3.97 16.32 23.22
C GLN A 144 -2.86 17.21 23.77
N LEU A 145 -3.12 17.78 24.94
CA LEU A 145 -2.17 18.57 25.73
C LEU A 145 -0.80 17.90 25.74
N LYS A 146 0.18 18.52 25.07
CA LYS A 146 1.57 18.08 25.12
C LYS A 146 2.10 18.33 26.53
N ILE A 147 2.15 17.29 27.37
CA ILE A 147 2.83 17.34 28.66
C ILE A 147 4.33 17.17 28.39
N PRO A 148 5.18 18.14 28.75
CA PRO A 148 6.63 17.99 28.61
C PRO A 148 7.11 16.78 29.44
N ASN A 149 7.95 15.93 28.85
CA ASN A 149 8.60 14.75 29.46
C ASN A 149 7.75 13.48 29.69
N LEU A 150 6.53 13.38 29.15
CA LEU A 150 5.85 12.08 29.02
C LEU A 150 6.16 11.49 27.63
N PRO A 151 6.49 10.19 27.47
CA PRO A 151 6.48 9.58 26.15
C PRO A 151 5.11 9.85 25.53
N ASN A 152 5.11 10.52 24.37
CA ASN A 152 3.90 10.86 23.64
C ASN A 152 3.05 9.59 23.51
N GLY A 153 1.72 9.74 23.63
CA GLY A 153 0.78 8.67 23.30
C GLY A 153 1.03 8.12 21.90
N GLU A 154 0.35 7.03 21.58
CA GLU A 154 0.44 6.39 20.27
C GLU A 154 0.39 7.42 19.13
N ALA A 155 1.28 7.29 18.14
CA ALA A 155 1.35 8.24 17.04
C ALA A 155 -0.02 8.36 16.32
N PRO A 156 -0.35 9.53 15.77
CA PRO A 156 -1.63 9.71 15.05
C PRO A 156 -1.77 8.69 13.93
N PHE A 157 -3.03 8.36 13.57
CA PHE A 157 -3.32 7.34 12.57
C PHE A 157 -2.59 7.59 11.25
N GLU A 158 -2.53 8.84 10.81
CA GLU A 158 -1.81 9.29 9.61
C GLU A 158 -0.34 8.87 9.62
N ARG A 159 0.34 9.05 10.76
CA ARG A 159 1.74 8.65 10.96
C ARG A 159 1.85 7.13 10.98
N ARG A 160 1.00 6.42 11.72
CA ARG A 160 1.02 4.95 11.78
C ARG A 160 0.78 4.32 10.40
N ALA A 161 -0.15 4.86 9.61
CA ALA A 161 -0.43 4.42 8.24
C ALA A 161 0.80 4.52 7.33
N MET A 162 1.51 5.65 7.37
CA MET A 162 2.74 5.86 6.61
C MET A 162 3.87 4.95 7.09
N GLN A 163 3.99 4.74 8.41
CA GLN A 163 4.98 3.83 9.00
C GLN A 163 4.75 2.39 8.59
N SER A 164 3.51 1.90 8.69
CA SER A 164 3.12 0.56 8.25
C SER A 164 3.34 0.37 6.74
N LEU A 165 3.06 1.39 5.93
CA LEU A 165 3.36 1.35 4.49
C LEU A 165 4.86 1.13 4.23
N MET A 166 5.70 1.99 4.79
CA MET A 166 7.14 1.95 4.50
C MET A 166 7.82 0.71 5.09
N GLN A 167 7.37 0.24 6.27
CA GLN A 167 7.79 -1.04 6.82
C GLN A 167 7.41 -2.19 5.87
N GLY A 168 6.14 -2.30 5.49
CA GLY A 168 5.66 -3.36 4.60
C GLY A 168 6.38 -3.36 3.24
N LEU A 169 6.63 -2.18 2.66
CA LEU A 169 7.39 -2.04 1.42
C LEU A 169 8.83 -2.53 1.58
N GLY A 170 9.50 -2.14 2.66
CA GLY A 170 10.86 -2.57 2.98
C GLY A 170 10.94 -4.09 3.10
N THR A 171 10.06 -4.69 3.88
CA THR A 171 10.04 -6.13 4.11
C THR A 171 9.68 -6.90 2.83
N LEU A 172 8.69 -6.44 2.06
CA LEU A 172 8.34 -7.04 0.77
C LEU A 172 9.52 -7.01 -0.21
N GLN A 173 10.22 -5.87 -0.30
CA GLN A 173 11.39 -5.72 -1.15
C GLN A 173 12.51 -6.68 -0.75
N GLN A 174 12.76 -6.84 0.55
CA GLN A 174 13.78 -7.74 1.07
C GLN A 174 13.46 -9.21 0.73
N VAL A 175 12.24 -9.66 1.02
CA VAL A 175 11.82 -11.04 0.76
C VAL A 175 11.85 -11.35 -0.75
N ALA A 176 11.36 -10.44 -1.59
CA ALA A 176 11.39 -10.61 -3.04
C ALA A 176 12.83 -10.63 -3.60
N THR A 177 13.72 -9.80 -3.06
CA THR A 177 15.15 -9.79 -3.44
C THR A 177 15.85 -11.09 -3.05
N ILE A 178 15.56 -11.63 -1.86
CA ILE A 178 16.11 -12.91 -1.40
C ILE A 178 15.61 -14.05 -2.30
N THR A 179 14.32 -14.06 -2.63
CA THR A 179 13.71 -15.03 -3.55
C THR A 179 14.39 -15.02 -4.91
N GLU A 180 14.57 -13.83 -5.50
CA GLU A 180 15.26 -13.65 -6.78
C GLU A 180 16.71 -14.16 -6.74
N LYS A 181 17.47 -13.82 -5.68
CA LYS A 181 18.86 -14.28 -5.53
C LYS A 181 18.98 -15.80 -5.39
N LYS A 182 17.99 -16.46 -4.78
CA LYS A 182 17.97 -17.91 -4.60
C LYS A 182 17.50 -18.65 -5.85
N GLY A 183 16.74 -17.99 -6.73
CA GLY A 183 16.16 -18.60 -7.94
C GLY A 183 14.97 -19.53 -7.67
N THR A 184 14.51 -19.63 -6.43
CA THR A 184 13.38 -20.50 -6.04
C THR A 184 12.36 -19.72 -5.23
N PHE A 185 11.09 -19.84 -5.61
CA PHE A 185 9.97 -19.19 -4.96
C PHE A 185 9.38 -20.06 -3.83
N TYR A 186 9.39 -19.54 -2.60
CA TYR A 186 8.76 -20.15 -1.42
C TYR A 186 7.71 -19.19 -0.88
N PHE A 187 6.42 -19.57 -0.92
CA PHE A 187 5.32 -18.69 -0.52
C PHE A 187 5.32 -18.42 0.99
N GLU A 188 5.77 -19.39 1.77
CA GLU A 188 5.82 -19.35 3.23
C GLU A 188 6.63 -18.14 3.72
N ARG A 189 7.68 -17.75 2.98
CA ARG A 189 8.50 -16.56 3.29
C ARG A 189 7.75 -15.25 3.17
N PHE A 190 6.74 -15.19 2.31
CA PHE A 190 5.86 -14.02 2.22
C PHE A 190 4.79 -14.07 3.31
N GLN A 191 4.30 -15.26 3.69
CA GLN A 191 3.34 -15.42 4.78
C GLN A 191 3.93 -15.06 6.15
N GLU A 192 5.19 -15.41 6.40
CA GLU A 192 5.93 -15.13 7.64
C GLU A 192 6.02 -13.62 7.95
N VAL A 193 5.96 -12.77 6.91
CA VAL A 193 6.12 -11.31 7.04
C VAL A 193 4.80 -10.53 6.95
N VAL A 194 3.66 -11.22 7.04
CA VAL A 194 2.34 -10.57 7.03
C VAL A 194 2.19 -9.60 8.19
N SER A 195 2.68 -9.97 9.38
CA SER A 195 2.67 -9.10 10.58
C SER A 195 3.49 -7.81 10.41
N GLU A 196 4.39 -7.75 9.43
CA GLU A 196 5.17 -6.56 9.07
C GLU A 196 4.47 -5.69 8.00
N GLY A 197 3.24 -6.04 7.61
CA GLY A 197 2.39 -5.29 6.69
C GLY A 197 2.41 -5.78 5.24
N VAL A 198 3.05 -6.91 4.96
CA VAL A 198 2.98 -7.55 3.63
C VAL A 198 1.60 -8.17 3.43
N SER A 199 0.97 -7.86 2.30
CA SER A 199 -0.37 -8.35 1.94
C SER A 199 -0.53 -8.45 0.42
N ALA A 200 -1.55 -9.18 -0.04
CA ALA A 200 -1.95 -9.20 -1.43
C ALA A 200 -2.13 -7.79 -2.01
N ASN A 201 -2.81 -6.90 -1.27
CA ASN A 201 -3.09 -5.54 -1.71
C ASN A 201 -1.80 -4.72 -1.86
N LEU A 202 -0.84 -4.87 -0.95
CA LEU A 202 0.46 -4.20 -1.07
C LEU A 202 1.25 -4.72 -2.27
N CYS A 203 1.30 -6.04 -2.45
CA CYS A 203 1.96 -6.65 -3.61
C CYS A 203 1.36 -6.15 -4.93
N GLU A 204 0.04 -6.08 -5.03
CA GLU A 204 -0.67 -5.58 -6.22
C GLU A 204 -0.43 -4.09 -6.47
N ALA A 205 -0.41 -3.28 -5.41
CA ALA A 205 -0.11 -1.86 -5.51
C ALA A 205 1.30 -1.62 -6.05
N VAL A 206 2.29 -2.43 -5.62
CA VAL A 206 3.67 -2.35 -6.10
C VAL A 206 3.80 -2.74 -7.58
N ILE A 207 3.14 -3.80 -8.04
CA ILE A 207 3.26 -4.26 -9.44
C ILE A 207 2.42 -3.45 -10.44
N GLY A 208 1.44 -2.66 -9.97
CA GLY A 208 0.58 -1.85 -10.84
C GLY A 208 -0.80 -2.44 -11.15
N GLY A 209 -1.26 -3.38 -10.32
CA GLY A 209 -2.56 -4.05 -10.46
C GLY A 209 -2.56 -5.24 -11.42
N LYS A 210 -3.75 -5.82 -11.64
CA LYS A 210 -4.00 -6.97 -12.52
C LYS A 210 -4.23 -6.50 -13.95
N SER A 211 -3.17 -6.06 -14.63
CA SER A 211 -3.28 -5.71 -16.05
C SER A 211 -3.35 -7.01 -16.87
N GLU A 212 -4.52 -7.30 -17.47
CA GLU A 212 -4.69 -8.34 -18.51
C GLU A 212 -3.86 -8.02 -19.76
N ASP A 213 -3.54 -6.75 -19.98
CA ASP A 213 -2.57 -6.33 -20.98
C ASP A 213 -1.15 -6.67 -20.49
N SER A 214 -0.46 -7.47 -21.28
CA SER A 214 0.94 -7.90 -21.10
C SER A 214 1.94 -6.72 -21.19
N ARG A 215 1.79 -5.72 -20.33
CA ARG A 215 2.80 -4.68 -20.13
C ARG A 215 3.87 -5.24 -19.21
N ALA A 216 5.12 -5.22 -19.69
CA ALA A 216 6.28 -5.59 -18.90
C ALA A 216 6.27 -4.83 -17.56
N TYR A 217 6.63 -5.53 -16.48
CA TYR A 217 6.79 -4.92 -15.15
C TYR A 217 7.66 -3.67 -15.22
N LYS A 218 7.30 -2.66 -14.44
CA LYS A 218 7.99 -1.37 -14.39
C LYS A 218 8.70 -1.22 -13.05
N PRO A 219 9.88 -0.57 -13.02
CA PRO A 219 10.52 -0.25 -11.76
C PRO A 219 9.70 0.79 -11.00
N LEU A 220 9.70 0.68 -9.67
CA LEU A 220 8.99 1.58 -8.77
C LEU A 220 9.93 1.97 -7.64
N THR A 221 10.05 3.26 -7.37
CA THR A 221 10.74 3.76 -6.18
C THR A 221 9.77 4.54 -5.32
N VAL A 222 9.77 4.27 -4.02
CA VAL A 222 8.95 4.96 -3.02
C VAL A 222 9.86 5.58 -1.98
N ASN A 223 9.73 6.88 -1.78
CA ASN A 223 10.47 7.65 -0.79
C ASN A 223 9.50 8.30 0.19
N VAL A 224 9.93 8.44 1.43
CA VAL A 224 9.19 9.19 2.45
C VAL A 224 10.07 10.29 3.03
N SER A 225 9.53 11.50 3.14
CA SER A 225 10.08 12.56 3.98
C SER A 225 9.18 12.72 5.18
N TRP A 226 9.75 12.53 6.37
CA TRP A 226 8.99 12.52 7.61
C TRP A 226 8.92 13.89 8.24
N SER A 227 7.73 14.27 8.71
CA SER A 227 7.58 15.51 9.49
C SER A 227 8.35 15.43 10.80
N SER A 228 9.07 16.51 11.12
CA SER A 228 9.80 16.67 12.38
C SER A 228 8.87 16.82 13.59
N HIS A 229 7.58 17.08 13.38
CA HIS A 229 6.57 17.20 14.44
C HIS A 229 6.42 15.94 15.30
N TYR A 230 6.73 14.78 14.74
CA TYR A 230 6.73 13.50 15.44
C TYR A 230 8.06 12.79 15.17
N PRO A 231 8.91 12.58 16.19
CA PRO A 231 10.18 11.86 16.01
C PRO A 231 9.92 10.40 15.66
N ILE A 232 10.79 9.84 14.83
CA ILE A 232 10.74 8.41 14.46
C ILE A 232 11.60 7.64 15.43
N THR A 233 10.99 6.64 16.06
CA THR A 233 11.63 5.79 17.06
C THR A 233 12.04 4.43 16.49
N SER A 234 11.64 4.11 15.26
CA SER A 234 11.81 2.79 14.63
C SER A 234 12.68 2.84 13.37
N HIS A 235 13.36 1.73 13.07
CA HIS A 235 14.17 1.55 11.85
C HIS A 235 13.28 1.32 10.63
N ILE A 236 12.53 2.35 10.22
CA ILE A 236 11.69 2.32 9.02
C ILE A 236 12.52 2.82 7.84
N PRO A 237 12.50 2.14 6.67
CA PRO A 237 13.22 2.61 5.51
C PRO A 237 12.63 3.93 4.99
N GLU A 238 13.50 4.90 4.70
CA GLU A 238 13.12 6.18 4.08
C GLU A 238 12.98 6.07 2.55
N SER A 239 13.52 5.00 1.96
CA SER A 239 13.53 4.74 0.53
C SER A 239 13.44 3.24 0.26
N VAL A 240 12.54 2.84 -0.62
CA VAL A 240 12.41 1.46 -1.10
C VAL A 240 12.34 1.47 -2.62
N SER A 241 13.14 0.62 -3.28
CA SER A 241 13.18 0.50 -4.74
C SER A 241 12.94 -0.94 -5.18
N PHE A 242 11.99 -1.10 -6.10
CA PHE A 242 11.61 -2.35 -6.71
C PHE A 242 12.13 -2.41 -8.15
N GLY A 243 13.09 -3.30 -8.39
CA GLY A 243 13.59 -3.59 -9.73
C GLY A 243 12.63 -4.49 -10.50
N VAL A 244 12.66 -4.41 -11.83
CA VAL A 244 11.81 -5.22 -12.73
C VAL A 244 11.97 -6.72 -12.49
N ASN A 245 13.16 -7.17 -12.10
CA ASN A 245 13.49 -8.58 -11.88
C ASN A 245 12.80 -9.21 -10.67
N ILE A 246 12.48 -8.43 -9.62
CA ILE A 246 11.81 -8.97 -8.43
C ILE A 246 10.28 -8.94 -8.53
N MET A 247 9.73 -8.16 -9.48
CA MET A 247 8.28 -7.99 -9.66
C MET A 247 7.52 -9.30 -9.97
N PRO A 248 8.03 -10.26 -10.77
CA PRO A 248 7.36 -11.54 -10.98
C PRO A 248 7.09 -12.32 -9.69
N HIS A 249 8.02 -12.28 -8.73
CA HIS A 249 7.86 -12.94 -7.43
C HIS A 249 6.79 -12.24 -6.59
N ILE A 250 6.75 -10.91 -6.62
CA ILE A 250 5.72 -10.12 -5.93
C ILE A 250 4.34 -10.39 -6.52
N ALA A 251 4.22 -10.47 -7.85
CA ALA A 251 2.97 -10.81 -8.52
C ALA A 251 2.51 -12.23 -8.18
N LYS A 252 3.42 -13.21 -8.16
CA LYS A 252 3.11 -14.58 -7.76
C LYS A 252 2.63 -14.64 -6.30
N ALA A 253 3.29 -13.91 -5.40
CA ALA A 253 2.86 -13.81 -4.00
C ALA A 253 1.46 -13.18 -3.87
N ALA A 254 1.17 -12.12 -4.63
CA ALA A 254 -0.16 -11.50 -4.65
C ALA A 254 -1.27 -12.50 -5.03
N THR A 255 -1.04 -13.28 -6.09
CA THR A 255 -1.97 -14.32 -6.53
C THR A 255 -2.18 -15.37 -5.45
N LEU A 256 -1.10 -15.92 -4.89
CA LEU A 256 -1.19 -16.96 -3.86
C LEU A 256 -1.84 -16.45 -2.57
N PHE A 257 -1.57 -15.22 -2.13
CA PHE A 257 -2.29 -14.64 -0.99
C PHE A 257 -3.79 -14.60 -1.22
N ARG A 258 -4.24 -14.28 -2.44
CA ARG A 258 -5.67 -14.26 -2.77
C ARG A 258 -6.30 -15.63 -2.88
N GLU A 259 -5.56 -16.61 -3.38
CA GLU A 259 -6.05 -17.99 -3.53
C GLU A 259 -6.10 -18.73 -2.18
N THR A 260 -5.22 -18.39 -1.25
CA THR A 260 -5.05 -19.11 0.02
C THR A 260 -5.69 -18.41 1.21
N THR A 261 -6.08 -17.14 1.09
CA THR A 261 -6.74 -16.42 2.19
C THR A 261 -8.26 -16.48 2.04
N PRO A 262 -8.98 -17.10 2.99
CA PRO A 262 -10.43 -17.05 3.03
C PRO A 262 -10.89 -15.60 3.19
N VAL A 263 -11.85 -15.15 2.39
CA VAL A 263 -12.45 -13.81 2.52
C VAL A 263 -13.89 -14.00 2.97
N GLU A 264 -14.29 -13.35 4.06
CA GLU A 264 -15.71 -13.23 4.38
C GLU A 264 -16.40 -12.40 3.29
N VAL A 265 -17.30 -13.03 2.55
CA VAL A 265 -18.07 -12.38 1.49
C VAL A 265 -19.54 -12.40 1.87
N LYS A 266 -20.16 -11.23 1.76
CA LYS A 266 -21.61 -11.10 1.71
C LYS A 266 -22.01 -11.02 0.23
N LEU A 267 -22.80 -11.99 -0.23
CA LEU A 267 -23.35 -12.03 -1.58
C LEU A 267 -24.86 -11.91 -1.50
N GLU A 268 -25.41 -10.92 -2.20
CA GLU A 268 -26.84 -10.80 -2.44
C GLU A 268 -27.11 -11.25 -3.89
N GLY A 269 -28.06 -12.16 -4.07
CA GLY A 269 -28.35 -12.71 -5.39
C GLY A 269 -29.40 -13.79 -5.40
N TYR A 270 -29.55 -14.43 -6.55
CA TYR A 270 -30.59 -15.42 -6.79
C TYR A 270 -30.00 -16.82 -6.90
N VAL A 271 -30.71 -17.80 -6.37
CA VAL A 271 -30.38 -19.22 -6.56
C VAL A 271 -30.65 -19.57 -8.02
N ILE A 272 -29.63 -20.03 -8.74
CA ILE A 272 -29.72 -20.41 -10.17
C ILE A 272 -29.53 -21.90 -10.41
N LYS A 273 -29.03 -22.65 -9.42
CA LYS A 273 -28.84 -24.10 -9.52
C LYS A 273 -28.97 -24.74 -8.14
N LEU A 274 -29.60 -25.90 -8.11
CA LEU A 274 -29.78 -26.74 -6.93
C LEU A 274 -29.21 -28.13 -7.27
N GLU A 275 -28.32 -28.66 -6.42
CA GLU A 275 -27.67 -29.96 -6.61
C GLU A 275 -27.78 -30.76 -5.30
N ARG A 276 -28.47 -31.90 -5.31
CA ARG A 276 -28.49 -32.84 -4.19
C ARG A 276 -28.52 -34.28 -4.70
N SER A 277 -27.73 -35.14 -4.08
CA SER A 277 -27.58 -36.55 -4.47
C SER A 277 -28.57 -37.49 -3.79
N LYS A 278 -29.30 -37.01 -2.77
CA LYS A 278 -30.29 -37.76 -1.99
C LYS A 278 -31.60 -36.96 -1.85
N PRO A 279 -32.73 -37.58 -1.50
CA PRO A 279 -34.00 -36.87 -1.27
C PRO A 279 -34.03 -36.09 0.06
N TYR A 280 -33.08 -36.36 0.96
CA TYR A 280 -32.95 -35.75 2.30
C TYR A 280 -31.48 -35.44 2.59
N GLY A 281 -31.23 -34.50 3.50
CA GLY A 281 -29.89 -34.05 3.92
C GLY A 281 -29.33 -32.84 3.15
N ALA A 282 -28.05 -32.58 3.38
CA ALA A 282 -27.29 -31.46 2.81
C ALA A 282 -27.28 -31.44 1.27
N GLY A 283 -27.10 -30.26 0.70
CA GLY A 283 -27.04 -30.08 -0.74
C GLY A 283 -26.26 -28.83 -1.13
N ILE A 284 -25.87 -28.78 -2.40
CA ILE A 284 -25.09 -27.68 -2.96
C ILE A 284 -26.02 -26.77 -3.74
N VAL A 285 -25.92 -25.46 -3.52
CA VAL A 285 -26.65 -24.46 -4.31
C VAL A 285 -25.68 -23.53 -5.02
N THR A 286 -26.02 -23.09 -6.23
CA THR A 286 -25.28 -22.04 -6.92
C THR A 286 -26.08 -20.75 -6.89
N VAL A 287 -25.48 -19.71 -6.32
CA VAL A 287 -26.06 -18.37 -6.24
C VAL A 287 -25.37 -17.47 -7.26
N SER A 288 -26.16 -16.76 -8.06
CA SER A 288 -25.68 -15.72 -8.96
C SER A 288 -26.02 -14.37 -8.38
N GLY A 289 -25.00 -13.59 -8.04
CA GLY A 289 -25.16 -12.27 -7.45
C GLY A 289 -24.17 -11.26 -8.04
N ILE A 290 -24.35 -10.01 -7.65
CA ILE A 290 -23.43 -8.92 -8.01
C ILE A 290 -22.86 -8.38 -6.71
N THR A 291 -21.54 -8.48 -6.55
CA THR A 291 -20.81 -7.85 -5.45
C THR A 291 -19.71 -6.98 -6.06
N ASP A 292 -19.56 -5.75 -5.57
CA ASP A 292 -18.55 -4.79 -6.03
C ASP A 292 -18.51 -4.59 -7.57
N GLY A 293 -19.70 -4.58 -8.21
CA GLY A 293 -19.86 -4.34 -9.64
C GLY A 293 -19.46 -5.51 -10.55
N ARG A 294 -19.07 -6.67 -9.99
CA ARG A 294 -18.76 -7.89 -10.75
C ARG A 294 -19.82 -8.96 -10.48
N LYS A 295 -20.19 -9.68 -11.55
CA LYS A 295 -21.09 -10.85 -11.43
C LYS A 295 -20.29 -12.04 -10.92
N TYR A 296 -20.76 -12.64 -9.83
CA TYR A 296 -20.17 -13.85 -9.26
C TYR A 296 -21.19 -15.00 -9.32
N LYS A 297 -20.67 -16.21 -9.54
CA LYS A 297 -21.40 -17.47 -9.32
C LYS A 297 -20.69 -18.20 -8.19
N VAL A 298 -21.36 -18.33 -7.04
CA VAL A 298 -20.79 -18.95 -5.85
C VAL A 298 -21.54 -20.26 -5.57
N LYS A 299 -20.79 -21.32 -5.28
CA LYS A 299 -21.35 -22.58 -4.79
C LYS A 299 -21.34 -22.56 -3.26
N LEU A 300 -22.46 -22.91 -2.65
CA LEU A 300 -22.63 -23.01 -1.21
C LEU A 300 -22.96 -24.45 -0.86
N ASP A 301 -22.26 -25.01 0.11
CA ASP A 301 -22.62 -26.29 0.75
C ASP A 301 -23.55 -25.95 1.92
N LEU A 302 -24.80 -26.39 1.83
CA LEU A 302 -25.85 -26.05 2.78
C LEU A 302 -26.30 -27.29 3.53
N ASN A 303 -26.59 -27.13 4.83
CA ASN A 303 -27.28 -28.17 5.57
C ASN A 303 -28.72 -28.34 5.06
N GLU A 304 -29.43 -29.36 5.53
CA GLU A 304 -30.78 -29.69 5.04
C GLU A 304 -31.77 -28.53 5.15
N HIS A 305 -31.78 -27.84 6.29
CA HIS A 305 -32.73 -26.74 6.55
C HIS A 305 -32.44 -25.51 5.68
N GLU A 306 -31.16 -25.15 5.54
CA GLU A 306 -30.72 -24.07 4.67
C GLU A 306 -31.00 -24.39 3.19
N TYR A 307 -30.80 -25.64 2.79
CA TYR A 307 -31.08 -26.09 1.43
C TYR A 307 -32.57 -25.97 1.09
N GLU A 308 -33.47 -26.39 1.99
CA GLU A 308 -34.91 -26.21 1.80
C GLU A 308 -35.31 -24.73 1.67
N THR A 309 -34.68 -23.85 2.46
CA THR A 309 -34.87 -22.41 2.34
C THR A 309 -34.43 -21.89 0.97
N ALA A 310 -33.29 -22.35 0.46
CA ALA A 310 -32.79 -22.01 -0.86
C ALA A 310 -33.69 -22.56 -2.00
N VAL A 311 -34.31 -23.72 -1.83
CA VAL A 311 -35.30 -24.29 -2.77
C VAL A 311 -36.52 -23.38 -2.86
N LEU A 312 -37.06 -22.92 -1.73
CA LEU A 312 -38.19 -22.01 -1.70
C LEU A 312 -37.85 -20.66 -2.37
N ALA A 313 -36.68 -20.11 -2.07
CA ALA A 313 -36.21 -18.88 -2.70
C ALA A 313 -36.04 -19.04 -4.22
N HIS A 314 -35.54 -20.19 -4.69
CA HIS A 314 -35.43 -20.51 -6.11
C HIS A 314 -36.79 -20.57 -6.81
N GLN A 315 -37.78 -21.21 -6.18
CA GLN A 315 -39.15 -21.33 -6.72
C GLN A 315 -39.87 -19.99 -6.79
N THR A 316 -39.66 -19.13 -5.78
CA THR A 316 -40.34 -17.83 -5.65
C THR A 316 -39.57 -16.67 -6.25
N TRP A 317 -38.38 -16.94 -6.80
CA TRP A 317 -37.48 -15.92 -7.35
C TRP A 317 -37.12 -14.82 -6.33
N GLN A 318 -37.02 -15.20 -5.06
CA GLN A 318 -36.61 -14.29 -3.99
C GLN A 318 -35.08 -14.16 -3.94
N GLU A 319 -34.63 -12.94 -3.70
CA GLU A 319 -33.21 -12.65 -3.48
C GLU A 319 -32.80 -13.18 -2.11
N ILE A 320 -31.64 -13.82 -2.04
CA ILE A 320 -31.06 -14.32 -0.80
C ILE A 320 -29.76 -13.58 -0.49
N SER A 321 -29.49 -13.43 0.80
CA SER A 321 -28.22 -12.91 1.32
C SER A 321 -27.44 -14.05 1.94
N CYS A 322 -26.25 -14.33 1.40
CA CYS A 322 -25.35 -15.35 1.92
C CYS A 322 -24.12 -14.66 2.53
N GLN A 323 -23.70 -15.10 3.72
CA GLN A 323 -22.47 -14.65 4.37
C GLN A 323 -21.63 -15.87 4.74
N GLY A 324 -20.35 -15.85 4.37
CA GLY A 324 -19.42 -16.92 4.72
C GLY A 324 -18.04 -16.71 4.11
N GLU A 325 -17.14 -17.65 4.37
CA GLU A 325 -15.79 -17.65 3.81
C GLU A 325 -15.81 -18.13 2.36
N LEU A 326 -15.38 -17.26 1.44
CA LEU A 326 -15.23 -17.59 0.03
C LEU A 326 -13.85 -18.21 -0.22
N ILE A 327 -13.84 -19.44 -0.74
CA ILE A 327 -12.65 -20.09 -1.27
C ILE A 327 -12.74 -20.10 -2.80
N ILE A 328 -11.77 -19.48 -3.47
CA ILE A 328 -11.73 -19.45 -4.94
C ILE A 328 -10.99 -20.70 -5.43
N ILE A 329 -11.73 -21.66 -5.96
CA ILE A 329 -11.16 -22.87 -6.58
C ILE A 329 -11.14 -22.66 -8.10
N ILE A 330 -9.96 -22.38 -8.67
CA ILE A 330 -9.77 -22.37 -10.12
C ILE A 330 -9.58 -23.82 -10.57
N THR A 331 -10.63 -24.44 -11.10
CA THR A 331 -10.54 -25.75 -11.73
C THR A 331 -10.53 -25.59 -13.24
N ASP A 332 -9.34 -25.35 -13.81
CA ASP A 332 -9.12 -25.45 -15.25
C ASP A 332 -8.92 -26.92 -15.62
N PHE A 333 -10.02 -27.61 -15.94
CA PHE A 333 -9.95 -28.85 -16.71
C PHE A 333 -10.92 -28.77 -17.88
N ILE A 334 -10.39 -28.39 -19.05
CA ILE A 334 -11.06 -28.56 -20.33
C ILE A 334 -10.63 -29.93 -20.86
N ILE A 335 -11.49 -30.94 -20.73
CA ILE A 335 -11.41 -32.15 -21.56
C ILE A 335 -12.28 -31.87 -22.78
N ARG A 336 -11.66 -31.85 -23.96
CA ARG A 336 -12.37 -31.81 -25.25
C ARG A 336 -12.79 -33.21 -25.66
#